data_AF-F0YAB2-F1
#
_entry.id   AF-F0YAB2-F1
#
_cell.length_a   1.000
_cell.length_b   1.000
_cell.length_c   1.000
_cell.angle_alpha   90.00
_cell.angle_beta   90.00
_cell.angle_gamma   90.00
#
_symmetry.space_group_name_H-M   'P 1'
#
loop_
_entity.id
_entity.type
_entity.pdbx_description
1 polymer ?
#
loop_
_entity_poly.entity_id
_entity_poly.type
_entity_poly.pdbx_seq_one_letter_code
_entity_poly.pdbx_strand_id
1 'polypeptide(L)'
;MKLILALAASSVTAYVAPVAPRAATRVSETKADLEALATNLNPIVGYWDPLNVADTVDGAFYGFDNAGAIAWWRQAEIKHGRVAMAAFVGYCVQANGYHWGTKMTLGGADWPTGSPAEQWDALPAASKWQIILFVGIMELFAESVPPHYMKGGQPGKFPSFAEAYKEGRGFPHPVPFDLYDPFGFSKNRSPEAKARGLLVEINNGRAAMLGIFGFLAESKVSGSVPVLTGLGIPHYDGDYMAPFAANFHIGA
;
A
#
# COMPACT_ATOMS: atom_id res chain seq x y z
N MET A 1 -69.20 -24.22 -27.11
CA MET A 1 -68.07 -23.82 -27.97
C MET A 1 -68.41 -22.44 -28.52
N LYS A 2 -67.90 -21.31 -28.01
CA LYS A 2 -66.56 -20.99 -27.52
C LYS A 2 -66.64 -19.90 -26.43
N LEU A 3 -66.69 -20.28 -25.15
CA LEU A 3 -65.98 -19.54 -24.11
C LEU A 3 -64.52 -19.95 -24.32
N ILE A 4 -63.63 -19.06 -24.76
CA ILE A 4 -62.16 -18.98 -24.54
C ILE A 4 -61.66 -17.96 -25.59
N LEU A 5 -61.56 -16.66 -25.27
CA LEU A 5 -60.56 -15.70 -25.81
C LEU A 5 -60.89 -14.26 -25.36
N ALA A 6 -60.69 -13.93 -24.08
CA ALA A 6 -60.69 -12.52 -23.65
C ALA A 6 -59.86 -12.31 -22.37
N LEU A 7 -58.78 -13.08 -22.20
CA LEU A 7 -57.88 -12.95 -21.06
C LEU A 7 -56.42 -12.86 -21.54
N ALA A 8 -56.14 -11.84 -22.35
CA ALA A 8 -54.79 -11.57 -22.84
C ALA A 8 -54.57 -10.07 -23.02
N ALA A 9 -54.82 -9.28 -21.97
CA ALA A 9 -54.47 -7.87 -21.92
C ALA A 9 -54.40 -7.37 -20.47
N SER A 10 -53.53 -7.98 -19.65
CA SER A 10 -53.09 -7.36 -18.40
C SER A 10 -51.57 -7.39 -18.38
N SER A 11 -50.98 -6.20 -18.54
CA SER A 11 -49.55 -5.97 -18.38
C SER A 11 -49.13 -6.37 -16.98
N VAL A 12 -48.35 -7.45 -16.88
CA VAL A 12 -47.57 -7.75 -15.69
C VAL A 12 -46.47 -6.70 -15.60
N THR A 13 -46.76 -5.59 -14.93
CA THR A 13 -45.73 -4.75 -14.36
C THR A 13 -45.07 -5.57 -13.26
N ALA A 14 -43.94 -6.18 -13.60
CA ALA A 14 -43.05 -6.78 -12.61
C ALA A 14 -42.72 -5.71 -11.58
N TYR A 15 -43.19 -5.89 -10.35
CA TYR A 15 -42.71 -5.14 -9.20
C TYR A 15 -41.25 -5.51 -9.00
N VAL A 16 -40.35 -4.74 -9.62
CA VAL A 16 -38.95 -4.72 -9.21
C VAL A 16 -38.94 -3.93 -7.90
N ALA A 17 -38.80 -4.64 -6.77
CA ALA A 17 -38.57 -3.99 -5.50
C ALA A 17 -37.36 -3.04 -5.64
N PRO A 18 -37.44 -1.80 -5.14
CA PRO A 18 -36.29 -0.92 -5.17
C PRO A 18 -35.14 -1.63 -4.45
N VAL A 19 -34.09 -1.96 -5.19
CA VAL A 19 -32.84 -2.41 -4.59
C VAL A 19 -32.37 -1.24 -3.74
N ALA A 20 -32.42 -1.40 -2.41
CA ALA A 20 -31.92 -0.40 -1.50
C ALA A 20 -30.50 -0.03 -1.97
N PRO A 21 -30.17 1.27 -2.15
CA PRO A 21 -28.83 1.65 -2.54
C PRO A 21 -27.88 1.03 -1.52
N ARG A 22 -26.93 0.23 -2.01
CA ARG A 22 -25.86 -0.32 -1.18
C ARG A 22 -25.28 0.87 -0.43
N ALA A 23 -25.35 0.84 0.90
CA ALA A 23 -24.80 1.90 1.73
C ALA A 23 -23.32 2.06 1.34
N ALA A 24 -23.02 3.10 0.57
CA ALA A 24 -21.66 3.57 0.43
C ALA A 24 -21.34 4.13 1.81
N THR A 25 -20.64 3.33 2.62
CA THR A 25 -20.00 3.81 3.83
C THR A 25 -19.01 4.88 3.38
N ARG A 26 -19.48 6.14 3.33
CA ARG A 26 -18.61 7.31 3.23
C ARG A 26 -17.84 7.32 4.54
N VAL A 27 -16.61 6.86 4.52
CA VAL A 27 -15.74 6.96 5.68
C VAL A 27 -15.18 8.38 5.65
N SER A 28 -15.83 9.28 6.40
CA SER A 28 -15.19 10.55 6.77
C SER A 28 -14.36 10.22 8.00
N GLU A 29 -13.05 10.17 7.85
CA GLU A 29 -12.14 9.90 8.96
C GLU A 29 -12.14 11.11 9.90
N THR A 30 -12.69 10.97 11.09
CA THR A 30 -12.70 12.03 12.11
C THR A 30 -11.67 11.77 13.20
N LYS A 31 -11.37 12.79 14.01
CA LYS A 31 -10.52 12.64 15.20
C LYS A 31 -11.07 11.59 16.18
N ALA A 32 -12.39 11.52 16.36
CA ALA A 32 -13.02 10.52 17.21
C ALA A 32 -12.77 9.09 16.69
N ASP A 33 -12.76 8.90 15.37
CA ASP A 33 -12.43 7.60 14.77
C ASP A 33 -10.98 7.22 15.02
N LEU A 34 -10.05 8.19 15.02
CA LEU A 34 -8.65 7.97 15.39
C LEU A 34 -8.47 7.60 16.86
N GLU A 35 -9.19 8.25 17.78
CA GLU A 35 -9.14 7.95 19.21
C GLU A 35 -9.67 6.53 19.50
N ALA A 36 -10.77 6.14 18.84
CA ALA A 36 -11.31 4.80 18.89
C ALA A 36 -10.33 3.77 18.30
N LEU A 37 -9.71 4.08 17.16
CA LEU A 37 -8.69 3.23 16.54
C LEU A 37 -7.46 3.06 17.44
N ALA A 38 -6.99 4.14 18.06
CA ALA A 38 -5.82 4.12 18.92
C ALA A 38 -6.00 3.21 20.14
N THR A 39 -7.19 3.27 20.75
CA THR A 39 -7.56 2.38 21.86
C THR A 39 -7.54 0.90 21.46
N ASN A 40 -7.97 0.59 20.23
CA ASN A 40 -7.93 -0.78 19.69
C ASN A 40 -6.51 -1.24 19.32
N LEU A 41 -5.62 -0.33 18.92
CA LEU A 41 -4.23 -0.65 18.57
C LEU A 41 -3.36 -0.89 19.80
N ASN A 42 -3.47 -0.01 20.80
CA ASN A 42 -2.78 -0.15 22.08
C ASN A 42 -3.55 0.61 23.17
N PRO A 43 -4.26 -0.08 24.08
CA PRO A 43 -5.04 0.56 25.12
C PRO A 43 -4.20 1.26 26.20
N ILE A 44 -2.90 0.96 26.31
CA ILE A 44 -2.00 1.55 27.32
C ILE A 44 -1.50 2.92 26.86
N VAL A 45 -1.05 3.02 25.60
CA VAL A 45 -0.59 4.28 25.02
C VAL A 45 -1.78 5.18 24.68
N GLY A 46 -2.88 4.59 24.20
CA GLY A 46 -4.06 5.33 23.78
C GLY A 46 -3.79 6.23 22.57
N TYR A 47 -4.55 7.31 22.46
CA TYR A 47 -4.40 8.30 21.40
C TYR A 47 -3.10 9.10 21.57
N TRP A 48 -2.26 9.09 20.53
CA TRP A 48 -0.95 9.73 20.53
C TRP A 48 -0.84 10.72 19.36
N ASP A 49 -0.95 12.01 19.67
CA ASP A 49 -0.72 13.11 18.73
C ASP A 49 0.00 14.28 19.42
N PRO A 50 1.32 14.17 19.68
CA PRO A 50 2.07 15.22 20.36
C PRO A 50 2.31 16.46 19.49
N LEU A 51 2.16 16.34 18.16
CA LEU A 51 2.36 17.42 17.21
C LEU A 51 1.05 18.09 16.76
N ASN A 52 -0.09 17.59 17.27
CA ASN A 52 -1.42 18.07 16.96
C ASN A 52 -1.71 18.12 15.45
N VAL A 53 -1.30 17.07 14.71
CA VAL A 53 -1.45 17.00 13.25
C VAL A 53 -2.83 16.52 12.80
N ALA A 54 -3.62 15.93 13.71
CA ALA A 54 -4.99 15.46 13.42
C ALA A 54 -6.08 16.49 13.78
N ASP A 55 -5.71 17.59 14.42
CA ASP A 55 -6.61 18.67 14.82
C ASP A 55 -6.16 19.99 14.17
N THR A 56 -6.21 20.00 12.84
CA THR A 56 -5.82 21.15 12.03
C THR A 56 -7.05 21.93 11.59
N VAL A 57 -6.91 23.25 11.48
CA VAL A 57 -7.97 24.11 10.93
C VAL A 57 -8.21 23.72 9.47
N ASP A 58 -9.48 23.64 9.06
CA ASP A 58 -9.84 23.35 7.66
C ASP A 58 -9.06 24.26 6.70
N GLY A 59 -8.42 23.65 5.72
CA GLY A 59 -7.58 24.32 4.73
C GLY A 59 -6.10 24.46 5.10
N ALA A 60 -5.68 24.15 6.34
CA ALA A 60 -4.29 24.24 6.77
C ALA A 60 -3.37 23.27 6.01
N PHE A 61 -3.88 22.09 5.64
CA PHE A 61 -3.17 21.10 4.85
C PHE A 61 -3.61 21.18 3.38
N TYR A 62 -2.85 21.91 2.56
CA TYR A 62 -3.08 22.06 1.10
C TYR A 62 -4.51 22.49 0.70
N GLY A 63 -5.25 23.18 1.57
CA GLY A 63 -6.63 23.59 1.29
C GLY A 63 -7.68 22.49 1.48
N PHE A 64 -7.32 21.33 2.03
CA PHE A 64 -8.24 20.24 2.32
C PHE A 64 -8.97 20.43 3.66
N ASP A 65 -10.15 19.82 3.79
CA ASP A 65 -10.86 19.70 5.05
C ASP A 65 -10.08 18.81 6.03
N ASN A 66 -10.33 18.97 7.33
CA ASN A 66 -9.61 18.20 8.35
C ASN A 66 -9.82 16.68 8.18
N ALA A 67 -11.01 16.25 7.74
CA ALA A 67 -11.28 14.85 7.44
C ALA A 67 -10.44 14.32 6.27
N GLY A 68 -10.29 15.10 5.19
CA GLY A 68 -9.40 14.77 4.08
C GLY A 68 -7.93 14.73 4.51
N ALA A 69 -7.50 15.66 5.36
CA ALA A 69 -6.14 15.67 5.92
C ALA A 69 -5.87 14.42 6.78
N ILE A 70 -6.81 14.04 7.66
CA ILE A 70 -6.70 12.79 8.44
C ILE A 70 -6.62 11.58 7.51
N ALA A 71 -7.48 11.49 6.50
CA ALA A 71 -7.45 10.39 5.54
C ALA A 71 -6.11 10.31 4.78
N TRP A 72 -5.49 11.45 4.47
CA TRP A 72 -4.15 11.52 3.88
C TRP A 72 -3.08 10.96 4.83
N TRP A 73 -3.06 11.39 6.10
CA TRP A 73 -2.09 10.90 7.08
C TRP A 73 -2.23 9.39 7.32
N ARG A 74 -3.46 8.88 7.42
CA ARG A 74 -3.71 7.44 7.54
C ARG A 74 -3.24 6.67 6.30
N GLN A 75 -3.50 7.21 5.11
CA GLN A 75 -3.01 6.62 3.87
C GLN A 75 -1.48 6.60 3.83
N ALA A 76 -0.83 7.69 4.23
CA ALA A 76 0.62 7.79 4.29
C ALA A 76 1.20 6.74 5.25
N GLU A 77 0.67 6.62 6.47
CA GLU A 77 1.10 5.61 7.46
C GLU A 77 1.01 4.19 6.88
N ILE A 78 -0.10 3.84 6.24
CA ILE A 78 -0.31 2.51 5.67
C ILE A 78 0.67 2.24 4.52
N LYS A 79 0.86 3.20 3.60
CA LYS A 79 1.83 3.06 2.49
C LYS A 79 3.25 2.85 3.03
N HIS A 80 3.70 3.68 3.97
CA HIS A 80 5.03 3.54 4.57
C HIS A 80 5.19 2.20 5.31
N GLY A 81 4.17 1.80 6.08
CA GLY A 81 4.16 0.52 6.79
C GLY A 81 4.25 -0.67 5.84
N ARG A 82 3.51 -0.66 4.72
CA ARG A 82 3.55 -1.73 3.70
C ARG A 82 4.90 -1.85 3.03
N VAL A 83 5.47 -0.72 2.61
CA VAL A 83 6.81 -0.68 2.00
C VAL A 83 7.85 -1.16 3.02
N ALA A 84 7.77 -0.73 4.27
CA ALA A 84 8.69 -1.16 5.31
C ALA A 84 8.58 -2.67 5.63
N MET A 85 7.37 -3.23 5.68
CA MET A 85 7.18 -4.68 5.87
C MET A 85 7.79 -5.48 4.71
N ALA A 86 7.55 -5.06 3.47
CA ALA A 86 8.14 -5.70 2.29
C ALA A 86 9.67 -5.55 2.27
N ALA A 87 10.18 -4.37 2.60
CA ALA A 87 11.60 -4.09 2.69
C ALA A 87 12.28 -4.93 3.78
N PHE A 88 11.65 -5.14 4.93
CA PHE A 88 12.22 -5.92 6.03
C PHE A 88 12.44 -7.38 5.62
N VAL A 89 11.41 -8.00 5.04
CA VAL A 89 11.52 -9.37 4.52
C VAL A 89 12.55 -9.43 3.38
N GLY A 90 12.51 -8.47 2.45
CA GLY A 90 13.46 -8.38 1.35
C GLY A 90 14.91 -8.27 1.83
N TYR A 91 15.16 -7.42 2.82
CA TYR A 91 16.49 -7.25 3.43
C TYR A 91 16.99 -8.56 4.03
N CYS A 92 16.16 -9.26 4.82
CA CYS A 92 16.53 -10.55 5.39
C CYS A 92 16.86 -11.59 4.31
N VAL A 93 16.03 -11.71 3.27
CA VAL A 93 16.27 -12.69 2.18
C VAL A 93 17.59 -12.39 1.47
N GLN A 94 17.81 -11.13 1.11
CA GLN A 94 19.01 -10.71 0.38
C GLN A 94 20.29 -10.78 1.23
N ALA A 95 20.21 -10.44 2.52
CA ALA A 95 21.34 -10.53 3.44
C ALA A 95 21.77 -11.99 3.69
N ASN A 96 20.84 -12.96 3.60
CA ASN A 96 21.18 -14.39 3.65
C ASN A 96 21.74 -14.93 2.32
N GLY A 97 21.90 -14.09 1.30
CA GLY A 97 22.47 -14.47 0.00
C GLY A 97 21.52 -15.24 -0.91
N TYR A 98 20.21 -15.26 -0.62
CA TYR A 98 19.24 -15.88 -1.51
C TYR A 98 18.97 -14.97 -2.71
N HIS A 99 19.32 -15.45 -3.89
CA HIS A 99 19.02 -14.81 -5.17
C HIS A 99 18.38 -15.82 -6.13
N TRP A 100 17.82 -15.32 -7.24
CA TRP A 100 17.27 -16.19 -8.28
C TRP A 100 18.38 -17.01 -8.94
N GLY A 101 18.07 -18.26 -9.30
CA GLY A 101 18.99 -19.14 -10.04
C GLY A 101 19.10 -18.83 -11.53
N THR A 102 18.32 -17.86 -12.03
CA THR A 102 18.35 -17.41 -13.42
C THR A 102 19.37 -16.31 -13.61
N LYS A 103 19.81 -16.06 -14.85
CA LYS A 103 20.58 -14.84 -15.17
C LYS A 103 19.67 -13.61 -15.07
N MET A 104 20.22 -12.50 -14.57
CA MET A 104 19.49 -11.25 -14.38
C MET A 104 19.24 -10.54 -15.71
N THR A 105 20.20 -10.57 -16.62
CA THR A 105 20.10 -9.90 -17.93
C THR A 105 20.10 -10.90 -19.08
N LEU A 106 19.52 -10.50 -20.21
CA LEU A 106 19.61 -11.25 -21.46
C LEU A 106 21.06 -11.43 -21.95
N GLY A 107 21.96 -10.53 -21.52
CA GLY A 107 23.41 -10.65 -21.76
C GLY A 107 24.12 -11.68 -20.87
N GLY A 108 23.39 -12.37 -19.99
CA GLY A 108 23.93 -13.45 -19.16
C GLY A 108 24.60 -13.00 -17.86
N ALA A 109 24.38 -11.75 -17.42
CA ALA A 109 24.92 -11.28 -16.15
C ALA A 109 24.25 -11.97 -14.95
N ASP A 110 25.05 -12.31 -13.94
CA ASP A 110 24.59 -12.84 -12.67
C ASP A 110 23.95 -11.76 -11.79
N TRP A 111 23.22 -12.21 -10.76
CA TRP A 111 22.67 -11.32 -9.74
C TRP A 111 23.79 -10.73 -8.87
N PRO A 112 23.71 -9.45 -8.48
CA PRO A 112 24.65 -8.85 -7.54
C PRO A 112 24.68 -9.61 -6.20
N THR A 113 25.84 -9.60 -5.56
CA THR A 113 26.07 -10.17 -4.23
C THR A 113 26.66 -9.10 -3.31
N GLY A 114 26.72 -9.37 -2.00
CA GLY A 114 27.16 -8.40 -0.99
C GLY A 114 26.02 -7.98 -0.08
N SER A 115 26.14 -6.81 0.57
CA SER A 115 25.07 -6.29 1.40
C SER A 115 23.85 -5.90 0.54
N PRO A 116 22.61 -5.95 1.08
CA PRO A 116 21.42 -5.57 0.31
C PRO A 116 21.49 -4.17 -0.31
N ALA A 117 22.23 -3.24 0.31
CA ALA A 117 22.45 -1.89 -0.19
C ALA A 117 23.34 -1.88 -1.45
N GLU A 118 24.49 -2.55 -1.37
CA GLU A 118 25.42 -2.69 -2.49
C GLU A 118 24.79 -3.46 -3.66
N GLN A 119 23.91 -4.43 -3.37
CA GLN A 119 23.17 -5.15 -4.39
C GLN A 119 22.25 -4.21 -5.19
N TRP A 120 21.59 -3.25 -4.54
CA TRP A 120 20.82 -2.22 -5.25
C TRP A 120 21.74 -1.35 -6.10
N ASP A 121 22.86 -0.92 -5.56
CA ASP A 121 23.81 -0.06 -6.27
C ASP A 121 24.36 -0.71 -7.55
N ALA A 122 24.70 -1.99 -7.47
CA ALA A 122 25.21 -2.79 -8.57
C ALA A 122 24.18 -3.09 -9.68
N LEU A 123 22.88 -2.80 -9.48
CA LEU A 123 21.88 -3.00 -10.52
C LEU A 123 22.13 -2.08 -11.74
N PRO A 124 21.98 -2.59 -12.97
CA PRO A 124 21.99 -1.77 -14.16
C PRO A 124 20.94 -0.65 -14.09
N ALA A 125 21.27 0.52 -14.63
CA ALA A 125 20.36 1.68 -14.58
C ALA A 125 18.98 1.39 -15.20
N ALA A 126 18.93 0.61 -16.28
CA ALA A 126 17.68 0.20 -16.92
C ALA A 126 16.79 -0.62 -15.96
N SER A 127 17.37 -1.51 -15.15
CA SER A 127 16.63 -2.31 -14.16
C SER A 127 16.04 -1.42 -13.07
N LYS A 128 16.83 -0.45 -12.57
CA LYS A 128 16.36 0.53 -11.56
C LYS A 128 15.18 1.34 -12.08
N TRP A 129 15.28 1.86 -13.32
CA TRP A 129 14.18 2.58 -13.95
C TRP A 129 12.93 1.74 -14.13
N GLN A 130 13.06 0.48 -14.56
CA GLN A 130 11.90 -0.41 -14.71
C GLN A 130 11.18 -0.64 -13.37
N ILE A 131 11.91 -0.83 -12.27
CA ILE A 131 11.33 -0.99 -10.93
C ILE A 131 10.62 0.30 -10.50
N ILE A 132 11.29 1.45 -10.61
CA ILE A 132 10.73 2.75 -10.20
C ILE A 132 9.49 3.09 -11.03
N LEU A 133 9.53 2.91 -12.35
CA LEU A 133 8.41 3.18 -13.24
C LEU A 133 7.24 2.22 -12.97
N PHE A 134 7.52 0.94 -12.71
CA PHE A 134 6.48 -0.02 -12.34
C PHE A 134 5.75 0.41 -11.07
N VAL A 135 6.48 0.74 -10.00
CA VAL A 135 5.88 1.24 -8.76
C VAL A 135 5.14 2.56 -9.00
N GLY A 136 5.72 3.47 -9.79
CA GLY A 136 5.10 4.75 -10.15
C GLY A 136 3.75 4.58 -10.86
N ILE A 137 3.65 3.64 -11.81
CA ILE A 137 2.40 3.33 -12.51
C ILE A 137 1.35 2.75 -11.53
N MET A 138 1.76 1.91 -10.58
CA MET A 138 0.84 1.37 -9.56
C MET A 138 0.30 2.46 -8.63
N GLU A 139 1.16 3.40 -8.20
CA GLU A 139 0.75 4.55 -7.38
C GLU A 139 -0.20 5.46 -8.17
N LEU A 140 0.14 5.81 -9.41
CA LEU A 140 -0.74 6.62 -10.27
C LEU A 140 -2.09 5.96 -10.51
N PHE A 141 -2.11 4.64 -10.73
CA PHE A 141 -3.34 3.89 -10.89
C PHE A 141 -4.21 4.00 -9.63
N ALA A 142 -3.63 3.81 -8.44
CA ALA A 142 -4.37 3.89 -7.19
C ALA A 142 -5.01 5.27 -6.95
N GLU A 143 -4.35 6.36 -7.36
CA GLU A 143 -4.88 7.73 -7.23
C GLU A 143 -5.93 8.07 -8.32
N SER A 144 -5.83 7.43 -9.51
CA SER A 144 -6.70 7.71 -10.66
C SER A 144 -8.09 7.07 -10.60
N VAL A 145 -8.27 6.04 -9.77
CA VAL A 145 -9.53 5.28 -9.67
C VAL A 145 -10.38 5.83 -8.52
N PRO A 146 -11.56 6.42 -8.78
CA PRO A 146 -12.44 6.92 -7.73
C PRO A 146 -13.18 5.78 -7.00
N PRO A 147 -13.62 5.99 -5.74
CA PRO A 147 -13.45 7.19 -4.93
C PRO A 147 -12.06 7.27 -4.29
N HIS A 148 -11.46 8.47 -4.35
CA HIS A 148 -10.20 8.78 -3.68
C HIS A 148 -10.35 8.69 -2.14
N TYR A 149 -9.31 8.28 -1.41
CA TYR A 149 -9.38 8.09 0.05
C TYR A 149 -9.70 9.39 0.80
N MET A 150 -9.24 10.55 0.31
CA MET A 150 -9.63 11.87 0.86
C MET A 150 -11.07 12.30 0.52
N LYS A 151 -11.80 11.55 -0.32
CA LYS A 151 -13.16 11.86 -0.78
C LYS A 151 -14.12 10.70 -0.50
N GLY A 152 -13.97 10.09 0.68
CA GLY A 152 -14.84 9.01 1.18
C GLY A 152 -14.44 7.61 0.72
N GLY A 153 -13.30 7.45 0.04
CA GLY A 153 -12.65 6.16 -0.15
C GLY A 153 -11.99 5.66 1.14
N GLN A 154 -11.66 4.37 1.21
CA GLN A 154 -11.00 3.80 2.38
C GLN A 154 -9.46 3.90 2.25
N PRO A 155 -8.76 4.50 3.23
CA PRO A 155 -7.30 4.45 3.26
C PRO A 155 -6.78 3.01 3.21
N GLY A 156 -5.77 2.76 2.39
CA GLY A 156 -5.09 1.49 2.21
C GLY A 156 -5.77 0.54 1.22
N LYS A 157 -6.95 0.89 0.68
CA LYS A 157 -7.66 0.03 -0.26
C LYS A 157 -7.16 0.25 -1.69
N PHE A 158 -6.37 -0.71 -2.20
CA PHE A 158 -5.94 -0.68 -3.59
C PHE A 158 -7.10 -1.06 -4.54
N PRO A 159 -7.36 -0.31 -5.62
CA PRO A 159 -8.44 -0.62 -6.56
C PRO A 159 -8.18 -1.90 -7.36
N SER A 160 -9.23 -2.67 -7.66
CA SER A 160 -9.10 -3.87 -8.50
C SER A 160 -8.86 -3.48 -9.96
N PHE A 161 -7.92 -4.14 -10.62
CA PHE A 161 -7.64 -3.93 -12.04
C PHE A 161 -8.81 -4.42 -12.89
N ALA A 162 -9.41 -5.55 -12.54
CA ALA A 162 -10.53 -6.12 -13.26
C ALA A 162 -11.79 -5.25 -13.16
N GLU A 163 -12.05 -4.64 -12.01
CA GLU A 163 -13.17 -3.71 -11.82
C GLU A 163 -12.91 -2.39 -12.54
N ALA A 164 -11.71 -1.81 -12.41
CA ALA A 164 -11.36 -0.57 -13.10
C ALA A 164 -11.47 -0.72 -14.63
N TYR A 165 -11.00 -1.83 -15.19
CA TYR A 165 -11.10 -2.11 -16.63
C TYR A 165 -12.56 -2.21 -17.09
N LYS A 166 -13.44 -2.86 -16.32
CA LYS A 166 -14.89 -2.94 -16.64
C LYS A 166 -15.56 -1.57 -16.64
N GLU A 167 -15.07 -0.64 -15.83
CA GLU A 167 -15.53 0.75 -15.79
C GLU A 167 -14.91 1.63 -16.90
N GLY A 168 -14.09 1.06 -17.79
CA GLY A 168 -13.40 1.80 -18.84
C GLY A 168 -12.29 2.71 -18.31
N ARG A 169 -11.73 2.39 -17.13
CA ARG A 169 -10.68 3.16 -16.45
C ARG A 169 -9.41 2.33 -16.28
N GLY A 170 -8.28 2.99 -16.09
CA GLY A 170 -7.02 2.32 -15.79
C GLY A 170 -6.31 1.78 -17.02
N PHE A 171 -5.97 0.49 -17.01
CA PHE A 171 -5.18 -0.12 -18.08
C PHE A 171 -5.98 -0.32 -19.36
N PRO A 172 -5.37 -0.15 -20.55
CA PRO A 172 -6.05 -0.29 -21.84
C PRO A 172 -6.40 -1.75 -22.19
N HIS A 173 -5.86 -2.72 -21.45
CA HIS A 173 -6.10 -4.15 -21.62
C HIS A 173 -6.45 -4.80 -20.27
N PRO A 174 -7.21 -5.91 -20.26
CA PRO A 174 -7.51 -6.61 -19.02
C PRO A 174 -6.23 -7.19 -18.42
N VAL A 175 -6.06 -7.01 -17.12
CA VAL A 175 -4.99 -7.64 -16.34
C VAL A 175 -5.61 -8.82 -15.59
N PRO A 176 -5.08 -10.05 -15.73
CA PRO A 176 -5.75 -11.25 -15.23
C PRO A 176 -5.75 -11.39 -13.71
N PHE A 177 -4.79 -10.77 -13.03
CA PHE A 177 -4.60 -10.88 -11.58
C PHE A 177 -4.55 -9.49 -10.94
N ASP A 178 -5.27 -9.32 -9.84
CA ASP A 178 -5.17 -8.12 -9.01
C ASP A 178 -3.86 -8.08 -8.22
N LEU A 179 -3.41 -6.88 -7.84
CA LEU A 179 -2.16 -6.67 -7.11
C LEU A 179 -2.16 -7.35 -5.73
N TYR A 180 -3.28 -7.29 -5.02
CA TYR A 180 -3.46 -7.94 -3.72
C TYR A 180 -4.52 -9.03 -3.83
N ASP A 181 -4.25 -10.17 -3.19
CA ASP A 181 -5.11 -11.36 -3.20
C ASP A 181 -5.52 -11.82 -4.62
N PRO A 182 -4.54 -12.14 -5.49
CA PRO A 182 -4.79 -12.48 -6.90
C PRO A 182 -5.70 -13.70 -7.09
N PHE A 183 -5.81 -14.57 -6.08
CA PHE A 183 -6.65 -15.77 -6.10
C PHE A 183 -7.94 -15.63 -5.27
N GLY A 184 -8.14 -14.51 -4.58
CA GLY A 184 -9.38 -14.22 -3.85
C GLY A 184 -9.59 -15.03 -2.57
N PHE A 185 -8.52 -15.45 -1.89
CA PHE A 185 -8.60 -16.22 -0.63
C PHE A 185 -9.26 -15.42 0.51
N SER A 186 -9.23 -14.08 0.45
CA SER A 186 -9.75 -13.20 1.50
C SER A 186 -11.23 -12.85 1.36
N LYS A 187 -11.89 -13.25 0.26
CA LYS A 187 -13.27 -12.86 -0.09
C LYS A 187 -14.28 -13.21 1.01
N ASN A 188 -14.18 -14.42 1.57
CA ASN A 188 -15.13 -14.97 2.54
C ASN A 188 -14.76 -14.70 4.02
N ARG A 189 -13.77 -13.85 4.30
CA ARG A 189 -13.42 -13.51 5.70
C ARG A 189 -14.49 -12.64 6.35
N SER A 190 -14.80 -12.92 7.61
CA SER A 190 -15.78 -12.12 8.38
C SER A 190 -15.34 -10.66 8.54
N PRO A 191 -16.27 -9.71 8.74
CA PRO A 191 -15.94 -8.31 8.97
C PRO A 191 -14.98 -8.09 10.15
N GLU A 192 -15.16 -8.85 11.24
CA GLU A 192 -14.34 -8.77 12.45
C GLU A 192 -12.91 -9.25 12.17
N ALA A 193 -12.77 -10.34 11.40
CA ALA A 193 -11.47 -10.85 10.99
C ALA A 193 -10.73 -9.87 10.06
N LYS A 194 -11.46 -9.13 9.23
CA LYS A 194 -10.90 -8.06 8.39
C LYS A 194 -10.47 -6.87 9.24
N ALA A 195 -11.32 -6.39 10.16
CA ALA A 195 -11.00 -5.29 11.07
C ALA A 195 -9.77 -5.60 11.92
N ARG A 196 -9.71 -6.79 12.52
CA ARG A 196 -8.51 -7.26 13.24
C ARG A 196 -7.27 -7.30 12.33
N GLY A 197 -7.42 -7.75 11.09
CA GLY A 197 -6.33 -7.78 10.11
C GLY A 197 -5.72 -6.40 9.86
N LEU A 198 -6.56 -5.36 9.75
CA LEU A 198 -6.11 -3.98 9.56
C LEU A 198 -5.34 -3.45 10.78
N LEU A 199 -5.77 -3.79 12.00
CA LEU A 199 -5.04 -3.41 13.22
C LEU A 199 -3.66 -4.07 13.28
N VAL A 200 -3.59 -5.35 12.92
CA VAL A 200 -2.32 -6.10 12.85
C VAL A 200 -1.40 -5.50 11.79
N GLU A 201 -1.93 -5.12 10.64
CA GLU A 201 -1.17 -4.47 9.56
C GLU A 201 -0.52 -3.16 10.03
N ILE A 202 -1.27 -2.30 10.74
CA ILE A 202 -0.75 -1.02 11.24
C ILE A 202 0.39 -1.26 12.25
N ASN A 203 0.18 -2.11 13.25
CA ASN A 203 1.20 -2.36 14.27
C ASN A 203 2.45 -3.05 13.71
N ASN A 204 2.29 -4.01 12.79
CA ASN A 204 3.42 -4.63 12.10
C ASN A 204 4.13 -3.64 11.17
N GLY A 205 3.39 -2.77 10.49
CA GLY A 205 3.94 -1.68 9.69
C GLY A 205 4.80 -0.72 10.51
N ARG A 206 4.30 -0.28 11.68
CA ARG A 206 5.05 0.55 12.64
C ARG A 206 6.33 -0.11 13.11
N ALA A 207 6.26 -1.40 13.47
CA ALA A 207 7.43 -2.17 13.88
C ALA A 207 8.45 -2.32 12.74
N ALA A 208 7.99 -2.61 11.52
CA ALA A 208 8.85 -2.76 10.35
C ALA A 208 9.54 -1.44 9.95
N MET A 209 8.84 -0.31 10.08
CA MET A 209 9.44 1.02 9.85
C MET A 209 10.65 1.25 10.77
N LEU A 210 10.48 1.00 12.07
CA LEU A 210 11.58 1.10 13.04
C LEU A 210 12.68 0.07 12.77
N GLY A 211 12.30 -1.16 12.39
CA GLY A 211 13.25 -2.23 12.08
C GLY A 211 14.17 -1.90 10.90
N ILE A 212 13.61 -1.39 9.81
CA ILE A 212 14.39 -0.95 8.64
C ILE A 212 15.33 0.20 9.01
N PHE A 213 14.82 1.26 9.66
CA PHE A 213 15.71 2.35 10.10
C PHE A 213 16.81 1.87 11.04
N GLY A 214 16.54 0.88 11.89
CA GLY A 214 17.56 0.23 12.72
C GLY A 214 18.66 -0.46 11.90
N PHE A 215 18.31 -1.22 10.86
CA PHE A 215 19.29 -1.84 9.96
C PHE A 215 20.11 -0.82 9.19
N LEU A 216 19.47 0.24 8.68
CA LEU A 216 20.15 1.31 7.95
C LEU A 216 21.12 2.08 8.86
N ALA A 217 20.68 2.40 10.09
CA ALA A 217 21.52 3.07 11.07
C ALA A 217 22.74 2.23 11.45
N GLU A 218 22.57 0.94 11.72
CA GLU A 218 23.68 0.04 12.08
C GLU A 218 24.67 -0.14 10.91
N SER A 219 24.16 -0.24 9.68
CA SER A 219 25.00 -0.34 8.49
C SER A 219 25.79 0.94 8.21
N LYS A 220 25.25 2.11 8.54
CA LYS A 220 25.93 3.41 8.38
C LYS A 220 26.85 3.79 9.54
N VAL A 221 26.48 3.38 10.74
CA VAL A 221 27.18 3.69 11.99
C VAL A 221 27.18 2.42 12.82
N SER A 222 28.25 1.65 12.70
CA SER A 222 28.42 0.39 13.42
C SER A 222 28.36 0.62 14.94
N GLY A 223 27.54 -0.16 15.64
CA GLY A 223 27.28 0.00 17.08
C GLY A 223 26.17 0.99 17.43
N SER A 224 25.47 1.58 16.46
CA SER A 224 24.33 2.47 16.73
C SER A 224 23.11 1.73 17.29
N VAL A 225 22.95 0.45 16.96
CA VAL A 225 21.91 -0.42 17.51
C VAL A 225 22.58 -1.62 18.18
N PRO A 226 22.76 -1.60 19.52
CA PRO A 226 23.56 -2.61 20.24
C PRO A 226 23.13 -4.07 20.02
N VAL A 227 21.85 -4.31 19.76
CA VAL A 227 21.31 -5.65 19.49
C VAL A 227 21.75 -6.18 18.12
N LEU A 228 21.96 -5.30 17.14
CA LEU A 228 22.28 -5.65 15.75
C LEU A 228 23.78 -5.83 15.51
N THR A 229 24.65 -5.27 16.36
CA THR A 229 26.10 -5.42 16.24
C THR A 229 26.54 -6.89 16.28
N GLY A 230 25.82 -7.73 17.03
CA GLY A 230 26.07 -9.18 17.08
C GLY A 230 25.66 -9.95 15.81
N LEU A 231 24.85 -9.34 14.93
CA LEU A 231 24.40 -9.94 13.67
C LEU A 231 25.36 -9.67 12.51
N GLY A 232 26.40 -8.85 12.71
CA GLY A 232 27.44 -8.62 11.71
C GLY A 232 26.94 -7.95 10.44
N ILE A 233 26.05 -6.95 10.57
CA ILE A 233 25.57 -6.17 9.43
C ILE A 233 26.76 -5.46 8.77
N PRO A 234 27.02 -5.68 7.45
CA PRO A 234 28.13 -5.01 6.77
C PRO A 234 27.99 -3.49 6.79
N HIS A 235 29.11 -2.81 6.96
CA HIS A 235 29.17 -1.36 6.81
C HIS A 235 28.91 -0.97 5.36
N TYR A 236 28.11 0.09 5.15
CA TYR A 236 27.81 0.60 3.81
C TYR A 236 28.09 2.10 3.72
N ASP A 237 29.02 2.46 2.82
CA ASP A 237 29.47 3.84 2.61
C ASP A 237 28.59 4.64 1.62
N GLY A 238 27.83 3.98 0.74
CA GLY A 238 27.00 4.63 -0.28
C GLY A 238 25.73 5.31 0.26
N ASP A 239 25.04 6.11 -0.54
CA ASP A 239 23.84 6.82 -0.08
C ASP A 239 22.56 6.00 -0.30
N TYR A 240 21.89 5.60 0.79
CA TYR A 240 20.60 4.89 0.73
C TYR A 240 19.48 5.69 0.07
N MET A 241 19.58 7.02 0.08
CA MET A 241 18.56 7.91 -0.47
C MET A 241 18.83 8.29 -1.93
N ALA A 242 19.98 7.90 -2.48
CA ALA A 242 20.33 8.12 -3.88
C ALA A 242 19.93 6.90 -4.72
N PRO A 243 18.87 6.96 -5.55
CA PRO A 243 18.48 5.81 -6.37
C PRO A 243 19.52 5.46 -7.44
N PHE A 244 20.34 6.42 -7.87
CA PHE A 244 21.36 6.26 -8.94
C PHE A 244 22.73 6.78 -8.48
N ALA A 245 23.40 6.04 -7.59
CA ALA A 245 24.64 6.46 -6.93
C ALA A 245 25.86 6.80 -7.84
N ALA A 246 25.88 6.45 -9.14
CA ALA A 246 27.09 6.65 -9.97
C ALA A 246 26.90 6.98 -11.47
N ASN A 247 25.69 6.93 -12.04
CA ASN A 247 25.50 6.97 -13.51
C ASN A 247 24.49 8.02 -14.01
N PHE A 248 24.04 8.94 -13.14
CA PHE A 248 23.05 9.94 -13.52
C PHE A 248 23.48 11.32 -13.01
N HIS A 249 24.06 12.11 -13.90
CA HIS A 249 24.24 13.53 -13.69
C HIS A 249 23.05 14.26 -14.31
N ILE A 250 22.32 15.04 -13.52
CA ILE A 250 21.40 16.04 -14.07
C ILE A 250 22.31 17.07 -14.73
N GLY A 251 22.40 17.03 -16.06
CA GLY A 251 23.17 18.01 -16.81
C GLY A 251 22.71 19.41 -16.40
N ALA A 252 23.62 20.20 -15.84
CA ALA A 252 23.44 21.63 -15.66
C ALA A 252 23.57 22.34 -17.01
#